data_AF-A0A356B3V1-F1
#
_entry.id   AF-A0A356B3V1-F1
#
_cell.length_a   1.000
_cell.length_b   1.000
_cell.length_c   1.000
_cell.angle_alpha   90.00
_cell.angle_beta   90.00
_cell.angle_gamma   90.00
#
_symmetry.space_group_name_H-M   'P 1'
#
loop_
_entity.id
_entity.type
_entity.pdbx_description
1 polymer ?
#
loop_
_entity_poly.entity_id
_entity_poly.type
_entity_poly.pdbx_seq_one_letter_code
_entity_poly.pdbx_strand_id
1 'polypeptide(L)'
;ADQMGLKDTRFANPHGLDAEGHHSTAFELAKIGAYALNNEIIKDIVGTKFINMSGRNMTNTNELLGFYDGVYGLKTGFTNKAGRCLVTSAKRGEVDVVTVVLNCPTKKARTSSSIKILDYVFENYEYYPLVSEGERFAEINVKKGIEPEVGIVASEDIRMLLANHSVADLKYNAIFPNIIKAPVEEGTKVGNLQITENGLVLLDIPLVTSEDVGIKNVQYYLKQIGITLKDMTG
;
A
#
# COMPACT_ATOMS: atom_id res chain seq x y z
N ALA A 1 -19.35 -9.52 -3.21
CA ALA A 1 -19.45 -8.08 -3.48
C ALA A 1 -19.48 -7.31 -2.16
N ASP A 2 -20.46 -7.59 -1.30
CA ASP A 2 -20.67 -6.90 -0.02
C ASP A 2 -19.44 -6.89 0.90
N GLN A 3 -18.80 -8.05 1.12
CA GLN A 3 -17.59 -8.14 1.95
C GLN A 3 -16.41 -7.32 1.42
N MET A 4 -16.36 -7.07 0.10
CA MET A 4 -15.32 -6.27 -0.55
C MET A 4 -15.74 -4.79 -0.71
N GLY A 5 -16.95 -4.43 -0.25
CA GLY A 5 -17.49 -3.08 -0.39
C GLY A 5 -17.72 -2.64 -1.85
N LEU A 6 -18.03 -3.58 -2.74
CA LEU A 6 -18.29 -3.28 -4.15
C LEU A 6 -19.74 -2.77 -4.30
N LYS A 7 -19.89 -1.46 -4.52
CA LYS A 7 -21.17 -0.75 -4.55
C LYS A 7 -21.83 -0.77 -5.93
N ASP A 8 -21.02 -0.88 -6.99
CA ASP A 8 -21.46 -0.79 -8.38
C ASP A 8 -21.35 -2.15 -9.12
N THR A 9 -21.34 -3.25 -8.36
CA THR A 9 -21.20 -4.61 -8.88
C THR A 9 -22.31 -5.52 -8.37
N ARG A 10 -23.01 -6.16 -9.31
CA ARG A 10 -23.98 -7.22 -9.03
C ARG A 10 -23.77 -8.39 -10.00
N PHE A 11 -23.57 -9.58 -9.44
CA PHE A 11 -23.46 -10.82 -10.20
C PHE A 11 -24.81 -11.54 -10.23
N ALA A 12 -25.42 -11.64 -11.41
CA ALA A 12 -26.66 -12.41 -11.58
C ALA A 12 -26.42 -13.90 -11.87
N ASN A 13 -25.21 -14.27 -12.28
CA ASN A 13 -24.83 -15.65 -12.64
C ASN A 13 -23.31 -15.84 -12.52
N PRO A 14 -22.81 -17.09 -12.45
CA PRO A 14 -21.38 -17.37 -12.23
C PRO A 14 -20.53 -17.33 -13.52
N HIS A 15 -21.14 -17.31 -14.71
CA HIS A 15 -20.41 -17.43 -15.98
C HIS A 15 -20.27 -16.10 -16.75
N GLY A 16 -20.98 -15.05 -16.35
CA GLY A 16 -20.91 -13.72 -16.95
C GLY A 16 -21.63 -13.57 -18.30
N LEU A 17 -22.64 -14.40 -18.60
CA LEU A 17 -23.51 -14.14 -19.77
C LEU A 17 -24.53 -13.06 -19.39
N ASP A 18 -25.02 -12.36 -20.41
CA ASP A 18 -25.99 -11.27 -20.26
C ASP A 18 -27.19 -11.72 -19.41
N ALA A 19 -27.41 -11.03 -18.30
CA ALA A 19 -28.54 -11.24 -17.41
C ALA A 19 -28.97 -9.91 -16.79
N GLU A 20 -30.25 -9.79 -16.44
CA GLU A 20 -30.80 -8.57 -15.90
C GLU A 20 -30.08 -8.15 -14.61
N GLY A 21 -29.62 -6.90 -14.59
CA GLY A 21 -28.85 -6.32 -13.50
C GLY A 21 -27.48 -6.98 -13.26
N HIS A 22 -26.92 -7.76 -14.20
CA HIS A 22 -25.54 -8.24 -14.14
C HIS A 22 -24.59 -7.13 -14.62
N HIS A 23 -23.81 -6.54 -13.71
CA HIS A 23 -22.93 -5.42 -14.03
C HIS A 23 -21.78 -5.28 -13.03
N SER A 24 -20.75 -4.53 -13.43
CA SER A 24 -19.61 -4.12 -12.61
C SER A 24 -18.97 -2.87 -13.25
N THR A 25 -17.94 -2.32 -12.61
CA THR A 25 -17.16 -1.18 -13.12
C THR A 25 -15.69 -1.59 -13.33
N ALA A 26 -14.94 -0.80 -14.10
CA ALA A 26 -13.51 -1.05 -14.30
C ALA A 26 -12.74 -1.06 -12.96
N PHE A 27 -13.06 -0.13 -12.07
CA PHE A 27 -12.44 -0.02 -10.75
C PHE A 27 -12.72 -1.23 -9.87
N GLU A 28 -13.97 -1.69 -9.81
CA GLU A 28 -14.33 -2.82 -8.97
C GLU A 28 -13.84 -4.16 -9.53
N LEU A 29 -13.77 -4.30 -10.87
CA LEU A 29 -13.09 -5.44 -11.50
C LEU A 29 -11.59 -5.45 -11.20
N ALA A 30 -10.93 -4.29 -11.12
CA ALA A 30 -9.53 -4.21 -10.72
C ALA A 30 -9.35 -4.69 -9.26
N LYS A 31 -10.23 -4.26 -8.35
CA LYS A 31 -10.27 -4.75 -6.95
C LYS A 31 -10.49 -6.25 -6.86
N ILE A 32 -11.45 -6.78 -7.63
CA ILE A 32 -11.73 -8.22 -7.70
C ILE A 32 -10.50 -8.98 -8.20
N GLY A 33 -9.86 -8.49 -9.28
CA GLY A 33 -8.64 -9.08 -9.83
C GLY A 33 -7.52 -9.11 -8.80
N ALA A 34 -7.23 -7.98 -8.16
CA ALA A 34 -6.20 -7.88 -7.12
C ALA A 34 -6.49 -8.81 -5.93
N TYR A 35 -7.75 -8.87 -5.48
CA TYR A 35 -8.15 -9.79 -4.41
C TYR A 35 -7.96 -11.26 -4.79
N ALA A 36 -8.42 -11.65 -5.98
CA ALA A 36 -8.35 -13.02 -6.47
C ALA A 36 -6.90 -13.53 -6.61
N LEU A 37 -5.96 -12.64 -6.90
CA LEU A 37 -4.53 -12.96 -7.01
C LEU A 37 -3.83 -13.28 -5.70
N ASN A 38 -4.46 -13.03 -4.54
CA ASN A 38 -3.97 -13.53 -3.26
C ASN A 38 -4.16 -15.04 -3.10
N ASN A 39 -4.87 -15.69 -4.03
CA ASN A 39 -5.00 -17.14 -4.09
C ASN A 39 -4.05 -17.71 -5.15
N GLU A 40 -3.01 -18.43 -4.70
CA GLU A 40 -2.00 -19.01 -5.59
C GLU A 40 -2.59 -19.96 -6.65
N ILE A 41 -3.66 -20.70 -6.33
CA ILE A 41 -4.34 -21.56 -7.30
C ILE A 41 -4.95 -20.72 -8.43
N ILE A 42 -5.59 -19.60 -8.09
CA ILE A 42 -6.16 -18.71 -9.12
C ILE A 42 -5.03 -18.14 -9.98
N LYS A 43 -3.94 -17.69 -9.36
CA LYS A 43 -2.78 -17.11 -10.04
C LYS A 43 -2.16 -18.10 -11.04
N ASP A 44 -1.98 -19.37 -10.64
CA ASP A 44 -1.46 -20.43 -11.51
C ASP A 44 -2.40 -20.69 -12.70
N ILE A 45 -3.70 -20.78 -12.45
CA ILE A 45 -4.71 -21.03 -13.48
C ILE A 45 -4.74 -19.89 -14.51
N VAL A 46 -4.79 -18.63 -14.06
CA VAL A 46 -4.90 -17.49 -14.99
C VAL A 46 -3.61 -17.22 -15.76
N GLY A 47 -2.46 -17.61 -15.20
CA GLY A 47 -1.15 -17.54 -15.87
C GLY A 47 -0.87 -18.66 -16.88
N THR A 48 -1.71 -19.70 -16.91
CA THR A 48 -1.54 -20.83 -17.84
C THR A 48 -1.76 -20.38 -19.29
N LYS A 49 -0.71 -20.43 -20.12
CA LYS A 49 -0.75 -20.02 -21.54
C LYS A 49 -1.43 -21.05 -22.44
N PHE A 50 -1.17 -22.32 -22.17
CA PHE A 50 -1.62 -23.46 -22.95
C PHE A 50 -1.88 -24.64 -22.03
N ILE A 51 -2.93 -25.39 -22.31
CA ILE A 51 -3.24 -26.64 -21.61
C ILE A 51 -3.76 -27.68 -22.61
N ASN A 52 -3.35 -28.93 -22.44
CA ASN A 52 -4.01 -30.07 -23.06
C ASN A 52 -4.99 -30.66 -22.05
N MET A 53 -6.27 -30.67 -22.39
CA MET A 53 -7.31 -31.25 -21.54
C MET A 53 -8.11 -32.26 -22.36
N SER A 54 -8.08 -33.53 -21.94
CA SER A 54 -8.80 -34.63 -22.61
C SER A 54 -8.49 -34.72 -24.12
N GLY A 55 -7.22 -34.55 -24.50
CA GLY A 55 -6.79 -34.61 -25.90
C GLY A 55 -7.06 -33.35 -26.71
N ARG A 56 -7.61 -32.29 -26.10
CA ARG A 56 -7.82 -30.99 -26.75
C ARG A 56 -6.81 -29.97 -26.27
N ASN A 57 -6.14 -29.36 -27.24
CA ASN A 57 -5.25 -28.24 -27.03
C ASN A 57 -6.05 -26.95 -26.89
N MET A 58 -5.91 -26.27 -25.75
CA MET A 58 -6.58 -25.00 -25.45
C MET A 58 -5.53 -23.93 -25.19
N THR A 59 -5.67 -22.81 -25.88
CA THR A 59 -4.82 -21.62 -25.68
C THR A 59 -5.59 -20.59 -24.87
N ASN A 60 -4.88 -19.89 -23.98
CA ASN A 60 -5.47 -18.81 -23.22
C ASN A 60 -5.97 -17.71 -24.16
N THR A 61 -7.16 -17.19 -23.88
CA THR A 61 -7.78 -16.12 -24.68
C THR A 61 -7.12 -14.76 -24.47
N ASN A 62 -6.38 -14.59 -23.37
CA ASN A 62 -5.59 -13.39 -23.10
C ASN A 62 -4.33 -13.38 -23.96
N GLU A 63 -4.33 -12.53 -24.99
CA GLU A 63 -3.24 -12.40 -25.95
C GLU A 63 -1.98 -11.75 -25.37
N LEU A 64 -2.05 -11.15 -24.18
CA LEU A 64 -0.87 -10.53 -23.57
C LEU A 64 0.01 -11.56 -22.86
N LEU A 65 -0.55 -12.71 -22.46
CA LEU A 65 0.20 -13.77 -21.80
C LEU A 65 1.29 -14.34 -22.71
N GLY A 66 2.55 -14.12 -22.32
CA GLY A 66 3.72 -14.56 -23.08
C GLY A 66 4.08 -13.67 -24.26
N PHE A 67 3.37 -12.57 -24.48
CA PHE A 67 3.68 -11.58 -25.51
C PHE A 67 4.13 -10.24 -24.92
N TYR A 68 3.49 -9.80 -23.83
CA TYR A 68 3.87 -8.59 -23.12
C TYR A 68 4.65 -8.97 -21.86
N ASP A 69 5.86 -8.43 -21.72
CA ASP A 69 6.73 -8.72 -20.59
C ASP A 69 6.08 -8.31 -19.26
N GLY A 70 6.15 -9.20 -18.27
CA GLY A 70 5.55 -9.04 -16.96
C GLY A 70 4.09 -9.48 -16.82
N VAL A 71 3.35 -9.77 -17.90
CA VAL A 71 1.95 -10.19 -17.81
C VAL A 71 1.82 -11.64 -17.33
N TYR A 72 0.98 -11.85 -16.31
CA TYR A 72 0.72 -13.16 -15.70
C TYR A 72 -0.77 -13.48 -15.53
N GLY A 73 -1.69 -12.67 -16.06
CA GLY A 73 -3.13 -12.87 -15.99
C GLY A 73 -3.92 -11.75 -16.69
N LEU A 74 -5.24 -11.61 -16.56
CA LEU A 74 -6.14 -12.38 -15.70
C LEU A 74 -7.30 -13.00 -16.48
N LYS A 75 -8.13 -12.17 -17.14
CA LYS A 75 -9.34 -12.68 -17.81
C LYS A 75 -9.84 -11.77 -18.92
N THR A 76 -10.15 -12.37 -20.07
CA THR A 76 -10.91 -11.71 -21.14
C THR A 76 -12.43 -11.86 -20.94
N GLY A 77 -13.22 -10.93 -21.47
CA GLY A 77 -14.68 -11.03 -21.53
C GLY A 77 -15.21 -10.54 -22.87
N PHE A 78 -16.29 -11.15 -23.35
CA PHE A 78 -17.01 -10.70 -24.55
C PHE A 78 -18.46 -11.15 -24.56
N THR A 79 -19.38 -10.19 -24.75
CA THR A 79 -20.74 -10.41 -25.25
C THR A 79 -21.06 -9.31 -26.25
N ASN A 80 -22.13 -9.47 -27.03
CA ASN A 80 -22.55 -8.41 -27.96
C ASN A 80 -22.92 -7.11 -27.23
N LYS A 81 -23.40 -7.20 -25.98
CA LYS A 81 -23.73 -6.03 -25.15
C LYS A 81 -22.52 -5.45 -24.42
N ALA A 82 -21.61 -6.29 -23.92
CA ALA A 82 -20.47 -5.84 -23.12
C ALA A 82 -19.28 -5.34 -23.96
N GLY A 83 -19.25 -5.66 -25.26
CA GLY A 83 -18.08 -5.46 -26.10
C GLY A 83 -16.91 -6.32 -25.63
N ARG A 84 -15.68 -5.98 -26.04
CA ARG A 84 -14.48 -6.76 -25.67
C ARG A 84 -13.81 -6.16 -24.44
N CYS A 85 -13.71 -6.95 -23.39
CA CYS A 85 -13.13 -6.57 -22.10
C CYS A 85 -11.88 -7.39 -21.79
N LEU A 86 -10.98 -6.82 -20.99
CA LEU A 86 -9.81 -7.52 -20.46
C LEU A 86 -9.42 -6.92 -19.10
N VAL A 87 -9.29 -7.80 -18.11
CA VAL A 87 -8.60 -7.56 -16.84
C VAL A 87 -7.22 -8.19 -16.97
N THR A 88 -6.16 -7.39 -16.87
CA THR A 88 -4.77 -7.82 -17.00
C THR A 88 -4.05 -7.67 -15.68
N SER A 89 -3.26 -8.67 -15.28
CA SER A 89 -2.30 -8.54 -14.18
C SER A 89 -0.88 -8.59 -14.75
N ALA A 90 -0.04 -7.66 -14.32
CA ALA A 90 1.33 -7.55 -14.79
C ALA A 90 2.27 -7.06 -13.68
N LYS A 91 3.47 -7.63 -13.64
CA LYS A 91 4.50 -7.26 -12.69
C LYS A 91 5.83 -7.03 -13.40
N ARG A 92 6.48 -5.89 -13.13
CA ARG A 92 7.86 -5.59 -13.52
C ARG A 92 8.60 -4.99 -12.34
N GLY A 93 9.70 -5.64 -11.94
CA GLY A 93 10.38 -5.31 -10.69
C GLY A 93 9.41 -5.39 -9.51
N GLU A 94 9.28 -4.27 -8.80
CA GLU A 94 8.40 -4.17 -7.63
C GLU A 94 6.99 -3.68 -7.97
N VAL A 95 6.77 -3.10 -9.16
CA VAL A 95 5.46 -2.62 -9.60
C VAL A 95 4.62 -3.81 -10.06
N ASP A 96 3.55 -4.11 -9.32
CA ASP A 96 2.58 -5.17 -9.60
C ASP A 96 1.18 -4.55 -9.69
N VAL A 97 0.55 -4.66 -10.85
CA VAL A 97 -0.66 -3.89 -11.17
C VAL A 97 -1.73 -4.73 -11.86
N VAL A 98 -2.99 -4.36 -11.60
CA VAL A 98 -4.16 -4.85 -12.32
C VAL A 98 -4.75 -3.71 -13.15
N THR A 99 -4.84 -3.91 -14.46
CA THR A 99 -5.43 -2.94 -15.40
C THR A 99 -6.71 -3.50 -16.02
N VAL A 100 -7.66 -2.63 -16.31
CA VAL A 100 -8.97 -3.03 -16.86
C VAL A 100 -9.32 -2.17 -18.06
N VAL A 101 -9.70 -2.82 -19.15
CA VAL A 101 -10.32 -2.18 -20.32
C VAL A 101 -11.69 -2.81 -20.56
N LEU A 102 -12.70 -1.98 -20.81
CA LEU A 102 -14.08 -2.41 -21.04
C LEU A 102 -14.56 -1.93 -22.41
N ASN A 103 -15.56 -2.63 -22.97
CA ASN A 103 -16.30 -2.25 -24.17
C ASN A 103 -15.43 -1.83 -25.38
N CYS A 104 -14.32 -2.54 -25.61
CA CYS A 104 -13.50 -2.28 -26.79
C CYS A 104 -14.18 -2.85 -28.06
N PRO A 105 -14.13 -2.12 -29.19
CA PRO A 105 -14.86 -2.52 -30.40
C PRO A 105 -14.24 -3.74 -31.09
N THR A 106 -12.92 -3.92 -30.99
CA THR A 106 -12.19 -5.04 -31.63
C THR A 106 -11.19 -5.67 -30.68
N LYS A 107 -10.77 -6.90 -31.01
CA LYS A 107 -9.75 -7.64 -30.24
C LYS A 107 -8.43 -6.87 -30.23
N LYS A 108 -8.03 -6.35 -31.40
CA LYS A 108 -6.87 -5.48 -31.56
C LYS A 108 -6.96 -4.21 -30.70
N ALA A 109 -8.11 -3.53 -30.69
CA ALA A 109 -8.31 -2.34 -29.88
C ALA A 109 -8.13 -2.64 -28.39
N ARG A 110 -8.79 -3.69 -27.88
CA ARG A 110 -8.65 -4.16 -26.49
C ARG A 110 -7.18 -4.37 -26.10
N THR A 111 -6.46 -5.15 -26.90
CA THR A 111 -5.06 -5.49 -26.64
C THR A 111 -4.17 -4.25 -26.69
N SER A 112 -4.34 -3.38 -27.69
CA SER A 112 -3.56 -2.13 -27.77
C SER A 112 -3.86 -1.16 -26.64
N SER A 113 -5.10 -1.07 -26.16
CA SER A 113 -5.47 -0.21 -25.03
C SER A 113 -4.88 -0.72 -23.73
N SER A 114 -4.91 -2.04 -23.49
CA SER A 114 -4.27 -2.63 -22.30
C SER A 114 -2.76 -2.40 -22.30
N ILE A 115 -2.09 -2.57 -23.45
CA ILE A 115 -0.66 -2.29 -23.59
C ILE A 115 -0.35 -0.83 -23.24
N LYS A 116 -1.12 0.13 -23.79
CA LYS A 116 -0.93 1.56 -23.49
C LYS A 116 -1.03 1.89 -21.99
N ILE A 117 -1.98 1.28 -21.28
CA ILE A 117 -2.13 1.51 -19.83
C ILE A 117 -0.94 0.90 -19.08
N LEU A 118 -0.53 -0.31 -19.45
CA LEU A 118 0.63 -0.96 -18.83
C LEU A 118 1.93 -0.17 -19.06
N ASP A 119 2.18 0.25 -20.30
CA ASP A 119 3.34 1.08 -20.65
C ASP A 119 3.33 2.37 -19.84
N TYR A 120 2.20 3.08 -19.81
CA TYR A 120 2.05 4.30 -19.01
C TYR A 120 2.36 4.07 -17.53
N VAL A 121 1.84 2.99 -16.93
CA VAL A 121 2.10 2.67 -15.53
C VAL A 121 3.58 2.39 -15.30
N PHE A 122 4.19 1.51 -16.09
CA PHE A 122 5.60 1.14 -15.89
C PHE A 122 6.60 2.25 -16.25
N GLU A 123 6.22 3.22 -17.08
CA GLU A 123 7.04 4.38 -17.42
C GLU A 123 6.93 5.52 -16.41
N ASN A 124 5.78 5.67 -15.74
CA ASN A 124 5.45 6.87 -14.96
C ASN A 124 5.29 6.61 -13.47
N TYR A 125 5.32 5.35 -13.01
CA TYR A 125 5.15 5.01 -11.60
C TYR A 125 6.27 4.13 -11.10
N GLU A 126 6.81 4.48 -9.94
CA GLU A 126 7.74 3.66 -9.18
C GLU A 126 7.49 3.82 -7.68
N TYR A 127 8.06 2.91 -6.90
CA TYR A 127 7.98 3.02 -5.45
C TYR A 127 9.07 3.96 -4.94
N TYR A 128 8.65 4.98 -4.20
CA TYR A 128 9.56 5.89 -3.52
C TYR A 128 9.64 5.55 -2.04
N PRO A 129 10.85 5.43 -1.46
CA PRO A 129 11.02 5.42 -0.02
C PRO A 129 10.68 6.83 0.50
N LEU A 130 9.63 6.93 1.30
CA LEU A 130 9.16 8.20 1.84
C LEU A 130 9.70 8.44 3.26
N VAL A 131 9.82 7.37 4.04
CA VAL A 131 10.25 7.39 5.43
C VAL A 131 11.03 6.13 5.72
N SER A 132 12.11 6.22 6.50
CA SER A 132 12.83 5.05 7.00
C SER A 132 12.56 4.83 8.50
N GLU A 133 12.50 3.58 8.94
CA GLU A 133 12.40 3.23 10.36
C GLU A 133 13.58 3.87 11.13
N GLY A 134 13.28 4.49 12.27
CA GLY A 134 14.28 5.20 13.07
C GLY A 134 14.70 6.56 12.52
N GLU A 135 14.21 7.00 11.35
CA GLU A 135 14.42 8.35 10.85
C GLU A 135 13.89 9.37 11.87
N ARG A 136 14.75 10.28 12.32
CA ARG A 136 14.43 11.28 13.35
C ARG A 136 13.73 12.48 12.72
N PHE A 137 12.53 12.79 13.20
CA PHE A 137 11.72 13.91 12.75
C PHE A 137 11.81 15.13 13.67
N ALA A 138 11.97 14.90 14.97
CA ALA A 138 12.00 15.97 15.97
C ALA A 138 12.57 15.50 17.31
N GLU A 139 12.67 16.45 18.24
CA GLU A 139 12.89 16.22 19.66
C GLU A 139 11.73 16.80 20.46
N ILE A 140 11.37 16.14 21.55
CA ILE A 140 10.30 16.55 22.44
C ILE A 140 10.81 16.70 23.86
N ASN A 141 10.37 17.77 24.53
CA ASN A 141 10.72 18.00 25.93
C ASN A 141 10.13 16.93 26.85
N VAL A 142 10.95 16.42 27.77
CA VAL A 142 10.56 15.43 28.78
C VAL A 142 10.53 16.07 30.16
N LYS A 143 9.33 16.41 30.61
CA LYS A 143 9.10 16.94 31.96
C LYS A 143 9.49 15.91 33.02
N LYS A 144 10.35 16.33 33.95
CA LYS A 144 10.93 15.48 35.01
C LYS A 144 11.76 14.31 34.46
N GLY A 145 12.16 14.33 33.19
CA GLY A 145 13.09 13.35 32.63
C GLY A 145 14.50 13.56 33.17
N ILE A 146 15.24 12.47 33.37
CA ILE A 146 16.68 12.50 33.63
C ILE A 146 17.34 13.28 32.50
N GLU A 147 17.06 12.86 31.27
CA GLU A 147 17.29 13.64 30.06
C GLU A 147 16.17 14.67 29.86
N PRO A 148 16.50 15.88 29.42
CA PRO A 148 15.52 16.96 29.25
C PRO A 148 14.64 16.76 28.01
N GLU A 149 15.08 15.97 27.04
CA GLU A 149 14.43 15.77 25.74
C GLU A 149 14.59 14.31 25.29
N VAL A 150 13.74 13.86 24.37
CA VAL A 150 13.83 12.56 23.71
C VAL A 150 13.56 12.73 22.21
N GLY A 151 14.22 11.93 21.37
CA GLY A 151 13.95 11.92 19.94
C GLY A 151 12.59 11.33 19.61
N ILE A 152 12.00 11.83 18.53
CA ILE A 152 10.82 11.28 17.89
C ILE A 152 11.23 10.76 16.51
N VAL A 153 11.00 9.47 16.29
CA VAL A 153 11.39 8.74 15.08
C VAL A 153 10.19 8.04 14.43
N ALA A 154 10.31 7.71 13.15
CA ALA A 154 9.35 6.82 12.50
C ALA A 154 9.43 5.40 13.05
N SER A 155 8.27 4.75 13.21
CA SER A 155 8.17 3.38 13.70
C SER A 155 8.41 2.30 12.65
N GLU A 156 8.45 2.66 11.37
CA GLU A 156 8.52 1.70 10.26
C GLU A 156 9.03 2.36 8.96
N ASP A 157 9.60 1.55 8.08
CA ASP A 157 9.91 1.92 6.70
C ASP A 157 8.62 2.09 5.90
N ILE A 158 8.46 3.25 5.26
CA ILE A 158 7.31 3.52 4.40
C ILE A 158 7.78 3.85 3.00
N ARG A 159 7.24 3.09 2.05
CA ARG A 159 7.39 3.30 0.62
C ARG A 159 6.03 3.33 -0.05
N MET A 160 5.89 4.17 -1.07
CA MET A 160 4.63 4.33 -1.78
C MET A 160 4.83 4.34 -3.28
N LEU A 161 3.93 3.67 -4.01
CA LEU A 161 3.88 3.75 -5.46
C LEU A 161 3.32 5.12 -5.83
N LEU A 162 4.12 5.95 -6.50
CA LEU A 162 3.78 7.31 -6.87
C LEU A 162 4.04 7.55 -8.34
N ALA A 163 3.28 8.47 -8.92
CA ALA A 163 3.65 9.00 -10.21
C ALA A 163 4.94 9.83 -10.06
N ASN A 164 5.88 9.71 -11.00
CA ASN A 164 7.22 10.32 -10.87
C ASN A 164 7.18 11.84 -10.64
N HIS A 165 6.13 12.54 -11.08
CA HIS A 165 5.97 13.98 -10.88
C HIS A 165 5.35 14.36 -9.52
N SER A 166 4.62 13.44 -8.87
CA SER A 166 3.91 13.67 -7.62
C SER A 166 4.84 13.83 -6.40
N VAL A 167 6.04 13.26 -6.46
CA VAL A 167 6.95 13.22 -5.31
C VAL A 167 7.37 14.61 -4.84
N ALA A 168 7.55 15.54 -5.78
CA ALA A 168 7.97 16.91 -5.48
C ALA A 168 6.87 17.72 -4.75
N ASP A 169 5.62 17.30 -4.85
CA ASP A 169 4.46 17.99 -4.26
C ASP A 169 4.08 17.46 -2.87
N LEU A 170 4.78 16.41 -2.39
CA LEU A 170 4.56 15.84 -1.07
C LEU A 170 4.99 16.78 0.05
N LYS A 171 4.14 16.89 1.08
CA LYS A 171 4.43 17.63 2.30
C LYS A 171 4.35 16.71 3.51
N TYR A 172 5.35 16.84 4.36
CA TYR A 172 5.51 16.06 5.59
C TYR A 172 5.18 16.95 6.79
N ASN A 173 4.20 16.56 7.59
CA ASN A 173 3.76 17.29 8.76
C ASN A 173 3.74 16.39 9.98
N ALA A 174 4.70 16.58 10.90
CA ALA A 174 4.78 15.82 12.12
C ALA A 174 3.92 16.47 13.22
N ILE A 175 2.98 15.70 13.76
CA ILE A 175 1.98 16.14 14.73
C ILE A 175 2.17 15.36 16.02
N PHE A 176 2.69 16.02 17.05
CA PHE A 176 2.98 15.46 18.37
C PHE A 176 2.92 16.58 19.43
N PRO A 177 2.77 16.27 20.73
CA PRO A 177 2.73 17.29 21.77
C PRO A 177 4.09 17.99 21.95
N ASN A 178 4.11 19.20 22.49
CA ASN A 178 5.39 19.90 22.75
C ASN A 178 6.17 19.35 23.95
N ILE A 179 5.49 18.62 24.84
CA ILE A 179 6.07 18.09 26.08
C ILE A 179 5.40 16.78 26.47
N ILE A 180 6.19 15.81 26.90
CA ILE A 180 5.76 14.56 27.56
C ILE A 180 6.35 14.48 28.96
N LYS A 181 5.95 13.48 29.74
CA LYS A 181 6.35 13.35 31.15
C LYS A 181 7.06 12.02 31.36
N ALA A 182 8.18 12.04 32.08
CA ALA A 182 8.88 10.83 32.47
C ALA A 182 8.09 9.97 33.49
N PRO A 183 8.31 8.64 33.52
CA PRO A 183 9.20 7.90 32.62
C PRO A 183 8.63 7.78 31.20
N VAL A 184 9.53 7.72 30.23
CA VAL A 184 9.23 7.46 28.82
C VAL A 184 9.94 6.16 28.45
N GLU A 185 9.26 5.26 27.76
CA GLU A 185 9.86 4.02 27.22
C GLU A 185 10.16 4.22 25.73
N GLU A 186 11.22 3.62 25.22
CA GLU A 186 11.51 3.52 23.78
C GLU A 186 10.33 2.91 23.03
N GLY A 187 10.04 3.40 21.82
CA GLY A 187 8.93 2.91 21.00
C GLY A 187 7.54 3.39 21.46
N THR A 188 7.45 4.26 22.47
CA THR A 188 6.17 4.85 22.89
C THR A 188 5.63 5.75 21.80
N LYS A 189 4.43 5.47 21.29
CA LYS A 189 3.73 6.34 20.34
C LYS A 189 3.43 7.70 20.97
N VAL A 190 3.92 8.76 20.34
CA VAL A 190 3.75 10.16 20.81
C VAL A 190 3.03 11.05 19.81
N GLY A 191 2.90 10.62 18.56
CA GLY A 191 2.21 11.37 17.52
C GLY A 191 2.16 10.62 16.21
N ASN A 192 1.96 11.37 15.13
CA ASN A 192 2.01 10.84 13.78
C ASN A 192 2.72 11.80 12.82
N LEU A 193 3.25 11.26 11.74
CA LEU A 193 3.71 11.97 10.55
C LEU A 193 2.63 11.87 9.48
N GLN A 194 2.04 13.01 9.11
CA GLN A 194 1.11 13.08 8.00
C GLN A 194 1.85 13.44 6.71
N ILE A 195 1.73 12.60 5.70
CA ILE A 195 2.21 12.87 4.35
C ILE A 195 1.01 13.28 3.50
N THR A 196 1.08 14.47 2.92
CA THR A 196 -0.03 15.07 2.17
C THR A 196 0.39 15.46 0.76
N GLU A 197 -0.54 15.37 -0.18
CA GLU A 197 -0.40 15.88 -1.55
C GLU A 197 -1.63 16.73 -1.85
N ASN A 198 -1.44 17.97 -2.30
CA ASN A 198 -2.55 18.89 -2.63
C ASN A 198 -3.61 19.04 -1.52
N GLY A 199 -3.20 18.92 -0.25
CA GLY A 199 -4.07 19.02 0.92
C GLY A 199 -4.83 17.74 1.28
N LEU A 200 -4.68 16.65 0.51
CA LEU A 200 -5.19 15.33 0.84
C LEU A 200 -4.14 14.56 1.66
N VAL A 201 -4.57 13.97 2.78
CA VAL A 201 -3.72 13.07 3.58
C VAL A 201 -3.61 11.73 2.84
N LEU A 202 -2.39 11.40 2.41
CA LEU A 202 -2.09 10.14 1.75
C LEU A 202 -1.71 9.06 2.77
N LEU A 203 -0.91 9.43 3.78
CA LEU A 203 -0.42 8.53 4.82
C LEU A 203 -0.45 9.23 6.18
N ASP A 204 -0.68 8.45 7.24
CA ASP A 204 -0.64 8.88 8.64
C ASP A 204 0.14 7.83 9.44
N ILE A 205 1.44 8.09 9.63
CA ILE A 205 2.42 7.11 10.10
C ILE A 205 2.70 7.36 11.59
N PRO A 206 2.70 6.34 12.47
CA PRO A 206 3.03 6.56 13.87
C PRO A 206 4.46 7.09 14.07
N LEU A 207 4.58 8.07 14.96
CA LEU A 207 5.85 8.56 15.47
C LEU A 207 6.04 8.09 16.90
N VAL A 208 7.22 7.54 17.19
CA VAL A 208 7.57 6.90 18.46
C VAL A 208 8.83 7.51 19.08
N THR A 209 9.01 7.32 20.38
CA THR A 209 10.20 7.77 21.11
C THR A 209 11.42 6.92 20.78
N SER A 210 12.59 7.56 20.60
CA SER A 210 13.81 6.87 20.18
C SER A 210 14.54 6.08 21.27
N GLU A 211 14.24 6.34 22.54
CA GLU A 211 14.95 5.77 23.68
C GLU A 211 14.15 5.96 24.98
N ASP A 212 14.57 5.24 26.02
CA ASP A 212 14.03 5.38 27.38
C ASP A 212 14.47 6.70 28.03
N VAL A 213 13.54 7.40 28.69
CA VAL A 213 13.87 8.52 29.59
C VAL A 213 13.34 8.26 30.99
N GLY A 214 14.26 7.94 31.90
CA GLY A 214 13.96 7.76 33.33
C GLY A 214 13.52 9.05 34.03
N ILE A 215 13.00 8.94 35.25
CA ILE A 215 12.49 10.07 36.03
C ILE A 215 13.53 10.67 37.00
N LYS A 216 13.58 12.01 37.08
CA LYS A 216 14.28 12.75 38.14
C LYS A 216 13.54 12.59 39.47
N ASN A 217 13.91 11.58 40.25
CA ASN A 217 13.41 11.34 41.60
C ASN A 217 14.32 11.99 42.66
N VAL A 218 13.95 11.90 43.94
CA VAL A 218 14.75 12.45 45.06
C VAL A 218 16.17 11.87 45.08
N GLN A 219 16.33 10.57 44.78
CA GLN A 219 17.64 9.92 44.73
C GLN A 219 18.54 10.51 43.64
N TYR A 220 17.98 10.86 42.47
CA TYR A 220 18.69 11.54 41.40
C TYR A 220 19.28 12.87 41.89
N TYR A 221 18.47 13.69 42.57
CA TYR A 221 18.94 14.97 43.09
C TYR A 221 19.98 14.82 44.20
N LEU A 222 19.78 13.89 45.14
CA LEU A 222 20.75 13.60 46.20
C LEU A 222 22.11 13.18 45.63
N LYS A 223 22.11 12.33 44.59
CA LYS A 223 23.34 11.92 43.89
C LYS A 223 24.05 13.11 43.21
N GLN A 224 23.32 14.05 42.63
CA GLN A 224 23.88 15.25 41.98
C GLN A 224 24.58 16.19 42.97
N ILE A 225 24.09 16.29 44.21
CA ILE A 225 24.69 17.14 45.26
C ILE A 225 25.68 16.37 46.15
N GLY A 226 26.07 15.15 45.77
CA GLY A 226 27.08 14.35 46.46
C GLY A 226 26.62 13.70 47.76
N ILE A 227 25.31 13.66 48.03
CA ILE A 227 24.72 13.03 49.21
C ILE A 227 24.30 11.61 48.85
N THR A 228 24.85 10.62 49.53
CA THR A 228 24.38 9.24 49.46
C THR A 228 23.31 8.96 50.52
N LEU A 229 22.45 7.96 50.29
CA LEU A 229 21.44 7.54 51.28
C LEU A 229 22.04 7.16 52.64
N LYS A 230 23.33 6.77 52.68
CA LYS A 230 24.09 6.57 53.92
C LYS A 230 24.27 7.85 54.72
N ASP A 231 24.40 9.00 54.07
CA ASP A 231 24.62 10.29 54.71
C ASP A 231 23.34 10.89 55.32
N MET A 232 22.16 10.37 54.95
CA MET A 232 20.86 10.81 55.48
C MET A 232 20.30 9.91 56.60
N THR A 233 20.95 8.78 56.87
CA THR A 233 20.53 7.81 57.90
C THR A 233 21.44 7.79 59.12
N GLY A 234 22.37 8.75 59.21
CA GLY A 234 23.27 8.99 60.34
C GLY A 234 22.81 10.13 61.24
#